data_AF-A0A645GYZ8-F1
#
_entry.id   AF-A0A645GYZ8-F1
#
_cell.length_a   1.000
_cell.length_b   1.000
_cell.length_c   1.000
_cell.angle_alpha   90.00
_cell.angle_beta   90.00
_cell.angle_gamma   90.00
#
_symmetry.space_group_name_H-M   'P 1'
#
loop_
_entity.id
_entity.type
_entity.pdbx_description
1 polymer ?
#
loop_
_entity_poly.entity_id
_entity_poly.type
_entity_poly.pdbx_seq_one_letter_code
_entity_poly.pdbx_strand_id
1 'polypeptide(L)'
;MTGTFIDSIIICTLTGVSLIISGVWQSDLNGALMTQSAFASVLPNLGPIFLTISLSLFAFTTILGWSYYGERCFEFLFGVKKINLFRCLFVLMVLLGAFLKLEMVWIIADIVNGLMALPNLIALLALSPVIISETKLYLDHLYNQNKSNSEKIS
;
A
#
# COMPACT_ATOMS: atom_id res chain seq x y z
N MET A 1 9.50 5.92 5.40
CA MET A 1 9.02 6.86 4.36
C MET A 1 9.38 6.43 2.93
N THR A 2 10.30 5.49 2.72
CA THR A 2 10.66 5.00 1.36
C THR A 2 9.54 4.25 0.65
N GLY A 3 8.56 3.69 1.38
CA GLY A 3 7.46 2.93 0.81
C GLY A 3 6.60 3.73 -0.18
N THR A 4 6.13 4.92 0.20
CA THR A 4 5.31 5.78 -0.68
C THR A 4 6.08 6.28 -1.90
N PHE A 5 7.39 6.52 -1.74
CA PHE A 5 8.25 6.89 -2.86
C PHE A 5 8.35 5.76 -3.89
N ILE A 6 8.63 4.53 -3.45
CA ILE A 6 8.74 3.39 -4.36
C ILE A 6 7.38 3.10 -5.02
N ASP A 7 6.31 3.03 -4.23
CA ASP A 7 4.98 2.70 -4.74
C ASP A 7 4.45 3.76 -5.73
N SER A 8 4.32 5.01 -5.28
CA SER A 8 3.64 6.03 -6.09
C SER A 8 4.55 6.68 -7.13
N ILE A 9 5.78 7.05 -6.77
CA ILE A 9 6.66 7.79 -7.69
C ILE A 9 7.28 6.86 -8.72
N ILE A 10 7.67 5.65 -8.34
CA ILE A 10 8.31 4.71 -9.27
C ILE A 10 7.25 3.80 -9.92
N ILE A 11 6.56 2.97 -9.15
CA ILE A 11 5.72 1.89 -9.72
C ILE A 11 4.44 2.42 -10.39
N CYS A 12 3.67 3.30 -9.72
CA CYS A 12 2.45 3.86 -10.30
C CYS A 12 2.75 4.74 -11.52
N THR A 13 3.81 5.56 -11.47
CA THR A 13 4.22 6.37 -12.62
C THR A 13 4.61 5.51 -13.82
N LEU A 14 5.43 4.46 -13.62
CA LEU A 14 5.81 3.55 -14.70
C LEU A 14 4.58 2.89 -15.33
N THR A 15 3.63 2.46 -14.50
CA THR A 15 2.37 1.88 -14.97
C THR A 15 1.56 2.89 -15.77
N GLY A 16 1.36 4.11 -15.24
CA GLY A 16 0.60 5.16 -15.91
C GLY A 16 1.21 5.57 -17.25
N VAL A 17 2.54 5.75 -17.31
CA VAL A 17 3.25 6.04 -18.56
C VAL A 17 3.09 4.90 -19.57
N SER A 18 3.16 3.65 -19.12
CA SER A 18 2.94 2.49 -20.01
C SER A 18 1.53 2.46 -20.61
N LEU A 19 0.51 2.83 -19.83
CA LEU A 19 -0.88 2.92 -20.29
C LEU A 19 -1.08 4.05 -21.31
N ILE A 20 -0.43 5.21 -21.09
CA ILE A 20 -0.51 6.36 -22.00
C ILE A 20 0.16 6.03 -23.33
N ILE A 21 1.37 5.49 -23.31
CA ILE A 21 2.15 5.18 -24.53
C ILE A 21 1.46 4.08 -25.35
N SER A 22 0.89 3.06 -24.69
CA SER A 22 0.19 1.98 -25.37
C SER A 22 -1.18 2.37 -25.94
N GLY A 23 -1.75 3.52 -25.53
CA GLY A 23 -3.05 4.00 -25.98
C GLY A 23 -4.27 3.25 -25.41
N VAL A 24 -4.04 2.21 -24.58
CA VAL A 24 -5.11 1.32 -24.07
C VAL A 24 -6.05 2.03 -23.08
N TRP A 25 -5.62 3.16 -22.51
CA TRP A 25 -6.45 3.97 -21.60
C TRP A 25 -7.74 4.51 -22.25
N GLN A 26 -7.86 4.49 -23.58
CA GLN A 26 -9.07 4.88 -24.33
C GLN A 26 -10.05 3.71 -24.57
N SER A 27 -9.70 2.50 -24.15
CA SER A 27 -10.56 1.33 -24.30
C SER A 27 -11.54 1.19 -23.12
N ASP A 28 -12.57 0.34 -23.28
CA ASP A 28 -13.51 0.00 -22.21
C ASP A 28 -12.94 -1.00 -21.18
N LEU A 29 -11.65 -1.37 -21.31
CA LEU A 29 -10.98 -2.28 -20.37
C LEU A 29 -10.70 -1.56 -19.06
N ASN A 30 -10.77 -2.27 -17.94
CA ASN A 30 -10.53 -1.71 -16.61
C ASN A 30 -9.57 -2.56 -15.77
N GLY A 31 -8.90 -1.90 -14.83
CA GLY A 31 -8.02 -2.54 -13.84
C GLY A 31 -6.93 -3.40 -14.47
N ALA A 32 -6.81 -4.65 -14.00
CA ALA A 32 -5.78 -5.59 -14.43
C ALA A 32 -5.84 -5.95 -15.93
N LEU A 33 -7.04 -5.93 -16.54
CA LEU A 33 -7.20 -6.24 -17.96
C LEU A 33 -6.62 -5.12 -18.85
N MET A 34 -6.73 -3.87 -18.40
CA MET A 34 -6.17 -2.71 -19.10
C MET A 34 -4.63 -2.81 -19.14
N THR A 35 -3.99 -3.10 -18.01
CA THR A 35 -2.54 -3.24 -17.94
C THR A 35 -2.02 -4.46 -18.71
N GLN A 36 -2.76 -5.59 -18.67
CA GLN A 36 -2.44 -6.75 -19.51
C GLN A 36 -2.47 -6.42 -21.00
N SER A 37 -3.51 -5.71 -21.48
CA SER A 37 -3.60 -5.31 -22.88
C SER A 37 -2.50 -4.32 -23.27
N ALA A 38 -2.10 -3.42 -22.37
CA ALA A 38 -0.97 -2.50 -22.60
C ALA A 38 0.37 -3.22 -22.75
N PHE A 39 0.60 -4.29 -21.98
CA PHE A 39 1.82 -5.10 -22.13
C PHE A 39 1.75 -6.04 -23.34
N ALA A 40 0.57 -6.53 -23.71
CA ALA A 40 0.38 -7.33 -24.90
C ALA A 40 0.72 -6.57 -26.19
N SER A 41 0.51 -5.24 -26.23
CA SER A 41 0.85 -4.45 -27.42
C SER A 41 2.36 -4.33 -27.67
N VAL A 42 3.18 -4.48 -26.63
CA VAL A 42 4.65 -4.43 -26.71
C VAL A 42 5.25 -5.84 -26.76
N LEU A 43 4.80 -6.75 -25.89
CA LEU A 43 5.23 -8.15 -25.81
C LEU A 43 4.00 -9.08 -25.90
N PRO A 44 3.59 -9.50 -27.12
CA PRO A 44 2.30 -10.18 -27.36
C PRO A 44 2.10 -11.49 -26.56
N ASN A 45 3.14 -12.31 -26.45
CA ASN A 45 3.03 -13.65 -25.84
C ASN A 45 3.60 -13.71 -24.41
N LEU A 46 4.63 -12.92 -24.11
CA LEU A 46 5.35 -12.98 -22.82
C LEU A 46 4.85 -11.94 -21.81
N GLY A 47 4.38 -10.77 -22.29
CA GLY A 47 3.97 -9.65 -21.45
C GLY A 47 2.81 -10.00 -20.52
N PRO A 48 1.69 -10.53 -21.04
CA PRO A 48 0.53 -10.89 -20.22
C PRO A 48 0.82 -11.95 -19.16
N ILE A 49 1.63 -12.96 -19.49
CA ILE A 49 2.00 -14.05 -18.57
C ILE A 49 2.85 -13.48 -17.42
N PHE A 50 3.88 -12.71 -17.76
CA PHE A 50 4.75 -12.09 -16.77
C PHE A 50 3.99 -11.15 -15.83
N LEU A 51 3.10 -10.31 -16.39
CA LEU A 51 2.24 -9.44 -15.59
C LEU A 51 1.30 -10.21 -14.67
N THR A 52 0.68 -11.28 -15.16
CA THR A 52 -0.27 -12.07 -14.36
C THR A 52 0.43 -12.67 -13.14
N ILE A 53 1.63 -13.22 -13.31
CA ILE A 53 2.44 -13.75 -12.20
C ILE A 53 2.80 -12.63 -11.22
N SER A 54 3.32 -11.51 -11.74
CA SER A 54 3.75 -10.36 -10.94
C SER A 54 2.60 -9.76 -10.14
N LEU A 55 1.45 -9.55 -10.78
CA LEU A 55 0.24 -9.00 -10.15
C LEU A 55 -0.33 -9.95 -9.10
N SER A 56 -0.28 -11.27 -9.34
CA SER A 56 -0.73 -12.26 -8.36
C SER A 56 0.13 -12.21 -7.09
N LEU A 57 1.46 -12.13 -7.24
CA LEU A 57 2.38 -11.97 -6.11
C LEU A 57 2.16 -10.64 -5.38
N PHE A 58 1.95 -9.54 -6.11
CA PHE A 58 1.69 -8.22 -5.54
C PHE A 58 0.36 -8.17 -4.77
N ALA A 59 -0.71 -8.75 -5.33
CA ALA A 59 -1.99 -8.87 -4.64
C ALA A 59 -1.86 -9.72 -3.37
N PHE A 60 -1.13 -10.84 -3.45
CA PHE A 60 -0.89 -11.70 -2.29
C PHE A 60 -0.16 -10.98 -1.15
N THR A 61 0.92 -10.24 -1.44
CA THR A 61 1.65 -9.49 -0.39
C THR A 61 0.80 -8.39 0.22
N THR A 62 -0.06 -7.75 -0.59
CA THR A 62 -1.01 -6.74 -0.11
C THR A 62 -2.06 -7.35 0.82
N ILE A 63 -2.64 -8.50 0.45
CA ILE A 63 -3.59 -9.24 1.31
C ILE A 63 -2.95 -9.58 2.66
N LEU A 64 -1.70 -10.04 2.67
CA LEU A 64 -0.98 -10.33 3.93
C LEU A 64 -0.77 -9.07 4.78
N GLY A 65 -0.36 -7.96 4.16
CA GLY A 65 -0.18 -6.68 4.85
C GLY A 65 -1.48 -6.21 5.51
N TRP A 66 -2.58 -6.20 4.76
CA TRP A 66 -3.90 -5.80 5.28
C TRP A 66 -4.44 -6.75 6.35
N SER A 67 -4.17 -8.05 6.24
CA SER A 67 -4.50 -9.02 7.30
C SER A 67 -3.80 -8.66 8.60
N TYR A 68 -2.51 -8.33 8.55
CA TYR A 68 -1.75 -7.95 9.73
C TYR A 68 -2.23 -6.62 10.33
N TYR A 69 -2.44 -5.58 9.50
CA TYR A 69 -2.96 -4.30 9.99
C TYR A 69 -4.34 -4.46 10.65
N GLY A 70 -5.23 -5.22 10.01
CA GLY A 70 -6.55 -5.51 10.57
C GLY A 70 -6.47 -6.30 11.89
N GLU A 71 -5.55 -7.27 11.98
CA GLU A 71 -5.33 -8.05 13.20
C GLU A 71 -4.90 -7.15 14.37
N ARG A 72 -3.98 -6.21 14.14
CA ARG A 72 -3.53 -5.26 15.19
C ARG A 72 -4.68 -4.36 15.67
N CYS A 73 -5.50 -3.85 14.74
CA CYS A 73 -6.69 -3.06 15.09
C CYS A 73 -7.71 -3.90 15.87
N PHE A 74 -7.92 -5.16 15.47
CA PHE A 74 -8.83 -6.08 16.15
C PHE A 74 -8.33 -6.46 17.56
N GLU A 75 -7.02 -6.68 17.70
CA GLU A 75 -6.37 -6.93 18.99
C GLU A 75 -6.53 -5.74 19.94
N PHE A 76 -6.40 -4.50 19.45
CA PHE A 76 -6.62 -3.29 20.25
C PHE A 76 -8.06 -3.20 20.79
N LEU A 77 -9.07 -3.59 20.01
CA LEU A 77 -10.49 -3.52 20.38
C LEU A 77 -10.96 -4.70 21.26
N PHE A 78 -10.56 -5.92 20.91
CA PHE A 78 -11.13 -7.16 21.49
C PHE A 78 -10.12 -8.02 22.25
N GLY A 79 -8.86 -7.59 22.30
CA GLY A 79 -7.76 -8.32 22.92
C GLY A 79 -7.28 -9.53 22.11
N VAL A 80 -6.18 -10.13 22.57
CA VAL A 80 -5.46 -11.22 21.88
C VAL A 80 -6.25 -12.53 21.74
N LYS A 81 -7.25 -12.78 22.59
CA LYS A 81 -7.92 -14.09 22.69
C LYS A 81 -8.73 -14.46 21.44
N LYS A 82 -9.11 -13.47 20.61
CA LYS A 82 -9.98 -13.67 19.43
C LYS A 82 -9.26 -13.51 18.08
N ILE A 83 -7.92 -13.45 18.07
CA ILE A 83 -7.14 -13.26 16.83
C ILE A 83 -7.40 -14.37 15.79
N ASN A 84 -7.48 -15.63 16.23
CA ASN A 84 -7.74 -16.75 15.31
C ASN A 84 -9.11 -16.65 14.61
N LEU A 85 -10.11 -16.10 15.30
CA LEU A 85 -11.42 -15.83 14.70
C LEU A 85 -11.33 -14.76 13.62
N PHE A 86 -10.59 -13.66 13.88
CA PHE A 86 -10.34 -12.62 12.88
C PHE A 86 -9.66 -13.17 11.64
N ARG A 87 -8.61 -14.00 11.79
CA ARG A 87 -7.90 -14.63 10.66
C ARG A 87 -8.83 -15.49 9.81
N CYS A 88 -9.69 -16.31 10.44
CA CYS A 88 -10.66 -17.13 9.73
C CYS A 88 -11.67 -16.27 8.96
N LEU A 89 -12.23 -15.23 9.60
CA LEU A 89 -13.14 -14.29 8.94
C LEU A 89 -12.47 -13.54 7.78
N PHE A 90 -11.21 -13.13 7.94
CA PHE A 90 -10.46 -12.44 6.90
C PHE A 90 -10.27 -13.31 5.65
N VAL A 91 -9.88 -14.58 5.82
CA VAL A 91 -9.74 -15.53 4.70
C VAL A 91 -11.08 -15.75 3.99
N LEU A 92 -12.19 -15.86 4.73
CA LEU A 92 -13.52 -15.95 4.16
C LEU A 92 -13.89 -14.70 3.35
N MET A 93 -13.56 -13.51 3.86
CA MET A 93 -13.81 -12.25 3.14
C MET A 93 -12.98 -12.12 1.86
N VAL A 94 -11.73 -12.57 1.86
CA VAL A 94 -10.90 -12.61 0.64
C VAL A 94 -11.52 -13.53 -0.41
N LEU A 95 -12.03 -14.70 0.00
CA LEU A 95 -12.71 -15.62 -0.91
C LEU A 95 -13.99 -15.00 -1.49
N LEU A 96 -14.79 -14.33 -0.65
CA LEU A 96 -16.01 -13.64 -1.09
C LEU A 96 -15.71 -12.46 -2.01
N GLY A 97 -14.59 -11.76 -1.80
CA GLY A 97 -14.16 -10.64 -2.62
C GLY A 97 -13.98 -10.97 -4.10
N ALA A 98 -13.61 -12.23 -4.42
CA ALA A 98 -13.49 -12.70 -5.80
C ALA A 98 -14.83 -12.75 -6.56
N PHE A 99 -15.97 -12.74 -5.87
CA PHE A 99 -17.31 -12.79 -6.46
C PHE A 99 -17.98 -11.40 -6.54
N LEU A 100 -17.39 -10.37 -5.96
CA LEU A 100 -17.94 -9.01 -5.95
C LEU A 100 -17.54 -8.23 -7.21
N LYS A 101 -18.41 -7.33 -7.66
CA LYS A 101 -18.11 -6.43 -8.78
C LYS A 101 -17.02 -5.44 -8.38
N LEU A 102 -16.06 -5.22 -9.28
CA LEU A 102 -14.91 -4.33 -9.06
C LEU A 102 -15.32 -2.93 -8.58
N GLU A 103 -16.30 -2.30 -9.24
CA GLU A 103 -16.80 -0.95 -8.88
C GLU A 103 -17.38 -0.90 -7.46
N MET A 104 -18.13 -1.92 -7.05
CA MET A 104 -18.67 -2.01 -5.69
C MET A 104 -17.54 -2.13 -4.65
N VAL A 105 -16.49 -2.91 -4.96
CA VAL A 105 -15.32 -3.06 -4.09
C VAL A 105 -14.60 -1.72 -3.92
N TRP A 106 -14.40 -0.96 -5.00
CA TRP A 106 -13.78 0.37 -4.93
C TRP A 106 -14.59 1.34 -4.08
N ILE A 107 -15.90 1.42 -4.28
CA ILE A 107 -16.77 2.32 -3.50
C ILE A 107 -16.70 1.99 -2.00
N ILE A 108 -16.79 0.70 -1.64
CA ILE A 108 -16.70 0.28 -0.24
C ILE A 108 -15.30 0.62 0.32
N ALA A 109 -14.24 0.33 -0.43
CA ALA A 109 -12.86 0.61 -0.04
C ALA A 109 -12.63 2.10 0.22
N ASP A 110 -13.11 2.99 -0.65
CA ASP A 110 -12.94 4.42 -0.51
C ASP A 110 -13.67 4.97 0.73
N ILE A 111 -14.88 4.48 1.00
CA ILE A 111 -15.63 4.86 2.20
C ILE A 111 -14.90 4.44 3.48
N VAL A 112 -14.46 3.18 3.57
CA VAL A 112 -13.79 2.67 4.78
C VAL A 112 -12.40 3.30 4.97
N ASN A 113 -11.66 3.52 3.88
CA ASN A 113 -10.36 4.19 3.93
C ASN A 113 -10.50 5.66 4.34
N GLY A 114 -11.54 6.36 3.83
CA GLY A 114 -11.87 7.72 4.26
C GLY A 114 -12.20 7.78 5.75
N LEU A 115 -13.03 6.84 6.23
CA LEU A 115 -13.40 6.76 7.65
C LEU A 115 -12.20 6.45 8.56
N MET A 116 -11.24 5.65 8.09
CA MET A 116 -9.99 5.38 8.81
C MET A 116 -9.04 6.58 8.79
N ALA A 117 -8.92 7.27 7.65
CA ALA A 117 -8.02 8.39 7.48
C ALA A 117 -8.44 9.63 8.28
N LEU A 118 -9.74 9.90 8.38
CA LEU A 118 -10.30 11.07 9.07
C LEU A 118 -9.80 11.22 10.53
N PRO A 119 -10.02 10.24 11.44
CA PRO A 119 -9.54 10.37 12.82
C PRO A 119 -8.01 10.40 12.92
N ASN A 120 -7.31 9.64 12.06
CA ASN A 120 -5.85 9.60 12.06
C ASN A 120 -5.26 10.98 11.67
N LEU A 121 -5.82 11.63 10.66
CA LEU A 121 -5.36 12.95 10.23
C LEU A 121 -5.61 14.02 11.29
N ILE A 122 -6.77 13.98 11.97
CA ILE A 122 -7.08 14.88 13.09
C ILE A 122 -6.06 14.69 14.22
N ALA A 123 -5.77 13.44 14.60
CA ALA A 123 -4.78 13.13 15.62
C ALA A 123 -3.38 13.60 15.22
N LEU A 124 -2.98 13.39 13.97
CA LEU A 124 -1.67 13.83 13.45
C LEU A 124 -1.53 15.35 13.52
N LEU A 125 -2.58 16.10 13.16
CA LEU A 125 -2.57 17.57 13.25
C LEU A 125 -2.45 18.03 14.71
N ALA A 126 -3.19 17.40 15.63
CA ALA A 126 -3.10 17.71 17.06
C ALA A 126 -1.73 17.35 17.67
N LEU A 127 -1.11 16.25 17.23
CA LEU A 127 0.21 15.79 17.69
C LEU A 127 1.38 16.38 16.89
N SER A 128 1.13 17.20 15.87
CA SER A 128 2.18 17.85 15.07
C SER A 128 3.27 18.55 15.90
N PRO A 129 3.00 19.29 17.01
CA PRO A 129 4.08 19.87 17.82
C PRO A 129 4.96 18.82 18.50
N VAL A 130 4.39 17.68 18.91
CA VAL A 130 5.14 16.58 19.55
C VAL A 130 6.10 15.96 18.54
N ILE A 131 5.62 15.67 17.32
CA ILE A 131 6.45 15.09 16.26
C ILE A 131 7.61 16.02 15.89
N ILE A 132 7.36 17.34 15.81
CA ILE A 132 8.41 18.32 15.52
C ILE A 132 9.48 18.32 16.62
N SER A 133 9.07 18.25 17.89
CA SER A 133 9.99 18.19 19.03
C SER A 133 10.87 16.94 18.97
N GLU A 134 10.27 15.76 18.81
CA GLU A 134 10.99 14.48 18.71
C GLU A 134 11.92 14.44 17.50
N THR A 135 11.50 15.00 16.36
CA THR A 135 12.33 15.05 15.15
C THR A 135 13.60 15.89 15.37
N LYS A 136 13.48 17.03 16.06
CA LYS A 136 14.64 17.88 16.39
C LYS A 136 15.61 17.15 17.32
N LEU A 137 15.11 16.52 18.38
CA LEU A 137 15.92 15.74 19.31
C LEU A 137 16.67 14.61 18.59
N TYR A 138 16.01 13.89 17.69
CA TYR A 138 16.64 12.83 16.89
C TYR A 138 17.76 13.37 15.98
N LEU A 139 17.53 14.49 15.29
CA LEU A 139 18.54 15.12 14.43
C LEU A 139 19.74 15.64 15.23
N ASP A 140 19.49 16.25 16.40
CA ASP A 140 20.55 16.73 17.29
C ASP A 140 21.40 15.56 17.82
N HIS A 141 20.77 14.44 18.16
CA HIS A 141 21.49 13.21 18.53
C HIS A 141 22.38 12.72 17.39
N LEU A 142 21.87 12.64 16.15
CA LEU A 142 22.67 12.23 14.99
C LEU A 142 23.84 13.19 14.73
N TYR A 143 23.63 14.50 14.87
CA TYR A 143 24.69 15.49 14.71
C TYR A 143 25.81 15.29 15.74
N ASN A 144 25.46 15.12 17.01
CA ASN A 144 26.44 14.90 18.09
C ASN A 144 27.18 13.57 17.93
N GLN A 145 26.50 12.52 17.47
CA GLN A 145 27.12 11.22 17.17
C GLN A 145 28.13 11.33 16.03
N ASN A 146 27.78 12.05 14.95
CA ASN A 146 28.69 12.26 13.82
C ASN A 146 29.91 13.09 14.22
N LYS A 147 29.72 14.15 15.02
CA LYS A 147 30.83 14.97 15.55
C LYS A 147 31.79 14.16 16.42
N SER A 148 31.28 13.36 17.35
CA SER A 148 32.11 12.49 18.20
C SER A 148 32.88 11.44 17.38
N ASN A 149 32.28 10.92 16.30
CA ASN A 149 32.96 10.01 15.39
C ASN A 149 34.05 10.71 14.57
N SER A 150 33.85 11.96 14.14
CA SER A 150 34.89 12.73 13.45
C SER A 150 36.07 13.07 14.37
N GLU A 151 35.82 13.40 15.64
CA GLU A 151 36.88 13.69 16.63
C GLU A 151 37.68 12.44 17.06
N LYS A 152 37.14 11.23 16.87
CA LYS A 152 37.87 9.96 17.12
C LYS A 152 38.76 9.52 15.95
N ILE A 153 38.56 10.08 14.77
CA ILE A 153 39.27 9.71 13.53
C ILE A 153 40.40 10.72 13.23
N SER A 154 40.35 11.92 13.81
CA SER A 154 41.44 12.91 13.81
C SER A 154 42.46 12.66 14.91
#